data_AF-A0A527VQB7-F1
#
_entry.id   AF-A0A527VQB7-F1
#
_cell.length_a   1.000
_cell.length_b   1.000
_cell.length_c   1.000
_cell.angle_alpha   90.00
_cell.angle_beta   90.00
_cell.angle_gamma   90.00
#
_symmetry.space_group_name_H-M   'P 1'
#
loop_
_entity.id
_entity.type
_entity.pdbx_description
1 polymer ?
#
loop_
_entity_poly.entity_id
_entity_poly.type
_entity_poly.pdbx_seq_one_letter_code
_entity_poly.pdbx_strand_id
1 'polypeptide(L)'
;RRASAILDNDPQYPFSRDLFEHLSVVDYGDCLLDSGNHQKTPGTIEREAAKILKSGAFLLTLGGDHFVTWPLLKAHAAIHGPLALVQFDAHQDTWPDDGKRIDHGSFVARAVKEGIIDPDR
;
A
#
# COMPACT_ATOMS: atom_id res chain seq x y z
N ARG A 1 -13.46 -7.21 0.71
CA ARG A 1 -14.53 -7.47 -0.29
C ARG A 1 -15.86 -7.82 0.36
N ARG A 2 -16.11 -9.03 0.90
CA ARG A 2 -17.45 -9.38 1.44
C ARG A 2 -18.01 -8.40 2.49
N ALA A 3 -17.17 -7.92 3.40
CA ALA A 3 -17.60 -7.00 4.45
C ALA A 3 -18.07 -5.63 3.92
N SER A 4 -17.66 -5.21 2.72
CA SER A 4 -18.08 -3.93 2.13
C SER A 4 -19.41 -4.02 1.37
N ALA A 5 -20.07 -5.19 1.35
CA ALA A 5 -21.36 -5.34 0.68
C ALA A 5 -22.47 -4.46 1.27
N ILE A 6 -22.33 -4.02 2.53
CA ILE A 6 -23.27 -3.08 3.18
C ILE A 6 -22.98 -1.61 2.83
N LEU A 7 -21.91 -1.35 2.08
CA LEU A 7 -21.47 -0.01 1.67
C LEU A 7 -21.67 0.18 0.16
N ASP A 8 -22.53 -0.61 -0.49
CA ASP A 8 -22.71 -0.55 -1.93
C ASP A 8 -23.65 0.60 -2.34
N ASN A 9 -23.08 1.62 -2.98
CA ASN A 9 -23.80 2.64 -3.75
C ASN A 9 -24.78 3.57 -3.00
N ASP A 10 -25.03 3.36 -1.71
CA ASP A 10 -25.79 4.34 -0.91
C ASP A 10 -24.96 5.60 -0.65
N PRO A 11 -25.59 6.80 -0.61
CA PRO A 11 -24.91 8.03 -0.20
C PRO A 11 -24.22 7.87 1.16
N GLN A 12 -22.89 7.94 1.18
CA GLN A 12 -22.11 7.56 2.34
C GLN A 12 -22.25 8.58 3.47
N TYR A 13 -22.54 8.11 4.69
CA TYR A 13 -22.59 8.95 5.89
C TYR A 13 -21.17 9.41 6.29
N PRO A 14 -20.99 10.63 6.85
CA PRO A 14 -21.95 11.72 7.02
C PRO A 14 -22.08 12.64 5.79
N PHE A 15 -21.44 12.26 4.68
CA PHE A 15 -21.23 13.16 3.55
C PHE A 15 -22.43 13.24 2.59
N SER A 16 -23.34 12.26 2.64
CA SER A 16 -24.49 12.14 1.74
C SER A 16 -24.09 12.21 0.26
N ARG A 17 -22.97 11.58 -0.09
CA ARG A 17 -22.46 11.53 -1.47
C ARG A 17 -22.40 10.11 -1.98
N ASP A 18 -22.88 9.92 -3.20
CA ASP A 18 -22.53 8.75 -4.00
C ASP A 18 -21.12 8.97 -4.57
N LEU A 19 -20.18 8.12 -4.14
CA LEU A 19 -18.79 8.24 -4.57
C LEU A 19 -18.62 7.78 -6.03
N PHE A 20 -19.40 6.80 -6.48
CA PHE A 20 -19.23 6.19 -7.80
C PHE A 20 -19.89 7.01 -8.92
N GLU A 21 -20.80 7.94 -8.58
CA GLU A 21 -21.27 8.96 -9.51
C GLU A 21 -20.14 9.90 -9.97
N HIS A 22 -19.17 10.16 -9.09
CA HIS A 22 -18.11 11.16 -9.32
C HIS A 22 -16.70 10.58 -9.48
N LEU A 23 -16.48 9.34 -9.05
CA LEU A 23 -15.18 8.67 -9.11
C LEU A 23 -15.29 7.37 -9.91
N SER A 24 -14.46 7.24 -10.94
CA SER A 24 -14.29 5.96 -11.64
C SER A 24 -13.42 5.03 -10.80
N VAL A 25 -14.02 3.98 -10.25
CA VAL A 25 -13.36 3.01 -9.39
C VAL A 25 -13.52 1.60 -9.96
N VAL A 26 -12.47 0.79 -9.87
CA VAL A 26 -12.48 -0.62 -10.28
C VAL A 26 -11.90 -1.50 -9.17
N ASP A 27 -12.45 -2.70 -8.97
CA ASP A 27 -11.75 -3.76 -8.24
C ASP A 27 -10.82 -4.47 -9.23
N TYR A 28 -9.51 -4.27 -9.05
CA TYR A 28 -8.48 -4.84 -9.93
C TYR A 28 -8.33 -6.37 -9.73
N GLY A 29 -8.87 -6.92 -8.64
CA GLY A 29 -8.51 -8.25 -8.18
C GLY A 29 -7.25 -8.22 -7.32
N ASP A 30 -6.45 -9.27 -7.38
CA ASP A 30 -5.32 -9.49 -6.47
C ASP A 30 -3.97 -9.50 -7.21
N CYS A 31 -2.92 -9.08 -6.50
CA CYS A 31 -1.54 -9.30 -6.94
C CYS A 31 -1.20 -10.78 -6.74
N LEU A 32 -0.98 -11.51 -7.84
CA LEU A 32 -0.64 -12.93 -7.76
C LEU A 32 0.79 -13.12 -7.26
N LEU A 33 0.94 -13.82 -6.13
CA LEU A 33 2.21 -14.09 -5.50
C LEU A 33 2.61 -15.57 -5.62
N ASP A 34 3.91 -15.82 -5.81
CA ASP A 34 4.48 -17.16 -5.75
C ASP A 34 4.80 -17.52 -4.29
N SER A 35 3.92 -18.30 -3.67
CA SER A 35 4.09 -18.76 -2.29
C SER A 35 5.30 -19.68 -2.09
N GLY A 36 5.80 -20.31 -3.16
CA GLY A 36 7.02 -21.13 -3.13
C GLY A 36 8.30 -20.30 -3.18
N ASN A 37 8.22 -19.01 -3.51
CA ASN A 37 9.38 -18.12 -3.63
C ASN A 37 9.11 -16.74 -3.04
N HIS A 38 8.91 -16.70 -1.72
CA HIS A 38 8.57 -15.48 -0.98
C HIS A 38 9.59 -14.35 -1.15
N GLN A 39 10.87 -14.64 -1.43
CA GLN A 39 11.90 -13.63 -1.66
C GLN A 39 11.62 -12.76 -2.90
N LYS A 40 10.82 -13.25 -3.86
CA LYS A 40 10.39 -12.47 -5.03
C LYS A 40 9.16 -11.61 -4.78
N THR A 41 8.41 -11.87 -3.70
CA THR A 41 7.17 -11.17 -3.35
C THR A 41 7.29 -9.64 -3.36
N PRO A 42 8.29 -9.01 -2.72
CA PRO A 42 8.38 -7.55 -2.68
C PRO A 42 8.48 -6.96 -4.10
N GLY A 43 9.35 -7.53 -4.93
CA GLY A 43 9.53 -7.06 -6.30
C GLY A 43 8.31 -7.30 -7.18
N THR A 44 7.52 -8.35 -6.94
CA THR A 44 6.26 -8.58 -7.66
C THR A 44 5.21 -7.53 -7.29
N ILE A 45 5.04 -7.23 -6.00
CA ILE A 45 4.12 -6.19 -5.52
C ILE A 45 4.52 -4.82 -6.09
N GLU A 46 5.80 -4.46 -6.01
CA GLU A 46 6.33 -3.20 -6.53
C GLU A 46 6.04 -3.03 -8.03
N ARG A 47 6.26 -4.09 -8.84
CA ARG A 47 6.00 -4.04 -10.28
C ARG A 47 4.52 -3.92 -10.61
N GLU A 48 3.64 -4.64 -9.92
CA GLU A 48 2.19 -4.53 -10.15
C GLU A 48 1.66 -3.16 -9.73
N ALA A 49 2.09 -2.64 -8.57
CA ALA A 49 1.75 -1.29 -8.13
C ALA A 49 2.23 -0.23 -9.13
N ALA A 50 3.46 -0.32 -9.61
CA ALA A 50 4.00 0.60 -10.61
C ALA A 50 3.20 0.60 -11.92
N LYS A 51 2.69 -0.55 -12.37
CA LYS A 51 1.82 -0.62 -13.57
C LYS A 51 0.52 0.14 -13.35
N ILE A 52 -0.13 -0.04 -12.19
CA ILE A 52 -1.38 0.65 -11.86
C ILE A 52 -1.13 2.15 -11.72
N LEU A 53 -0.12 2.56 -10.96
CA LEU A 53 0.19 3.98 -10.74
C LEU A 53 0.55 4.70 -12.05
N LYS A 54 1.22 4.02 -12.99
CA LYS A 54 1.52 4.58 -14.32
C LYS A 54 0.27 4.95 -15.14
N SER A 55 -0.89 4.34 -14.85
CA SER A 55 -2.16 4.72 -15.47
C SER A 55 -2.71 6.07 -14.99
N GLY A 56 -2.13 6.63 -13.92
CA GLY A 56 -2.64 7.83 -13.24
C GLY A 56 -3.74 7.54 -12.22
N ALA A 57 -4.15 6.28 -12.05
CA ALA A 57 -5.11 5.88 -11.03
C ALA A 57 -4.52 5.99 -9.61
N PHE A 58 -5.35 6.38 -8.66
CA PHE A 58 -5.03 6.27 -7.24
C PHE A 58 -5.09 4.80 -6.81
N LEU A 59 -4.07 4.33 -6.09
CA LEU A 59 -3.98 2.94 -5.65
C LEU A 59 -4.46 2.78 -4.21
N LEU A 60 -5.66 2.22 -4.05
CA LEU A 60 -6.14 1.70 -2.76
C LEU A 60 -5.88 0.19 -2.70
N THR A 61 -5.00 -0.24 -1.79
CA THR A 61 -4.65 -1.66 -1.63
C THR A 61 -5.27 -2.24 -0.38
N LEU A 62 -5.88 -3.43 -0.49
CA LEU A 62 -6.29 -4.23 0.65
C LEU A 62 -5.18 -5.24 0.93
N GLY A 63 -4.63 -5.19 2.14
CA GLY A 63 -3.41 -5.91 2.49
C GLY A 63 -3.55 -7.42 2.61
N GLY A 64 -2.38 -8.04 2.74
CA GLY A 64 -2.14 -9.15 3.68
C GLY A 64 -1.57 -8.56 4.97
N ASP A 65 -0.47 -9.09 5.51
CA ASP A 65 0.25 -8.43 6.59
C ASP A 65 0.84 -7.07 6.17
N HIS A 66 1.33 -6.30 7.15
CA HIS A 66 1.74 -4.91 6.96
C HIS A 66 2.99 -4.72 6.08
N PHE A 67 3.77 -5.79 5.85
CA PHE A 67 4.97 -5.70 4.99
C PHE A 67 4.62 -5.34 3.54
N VAL A 68 3.39 -5.62 3.08
CA VAL A 68 2.92 -5.22 1.74
C VAL A 68 3.15 -3.73 1.47
N THR A 69 3.12 -2.89 2.51
CA THR A 69 3.31 -1.45 2.44
C THR A 69 4.71 -1.07 1.92
N TRP A 70 5.74 -1.85 2.23
CA TRP A 70 7.11 -1.54 1.81
C TRP A 70 7.29 -1.43 0.28
N PRO A 71 7.02 -2.48 -0.51
CA PRO A 71 7.12 -2.38 -1.97
C PRO A 71 6.11 -1.39 -2.58
N LEU A 72 4.97 -1.13 -1.91
CA LEU A 72 4.03 -0.09 -2.34
C LEU A 72 4.63 1.31 -2.19
N LEU A 73 5.28 1.60 -1.05
CA LEU A 73 5.97 2.87 -0.81
C LEU A 73 7.07 3.10 -1.85
N LYS A 74 7.85 2.06 -2.18
CA LYS A 74 8.85 2.13 -3.26
C LYS A 74 8.24 2.56 -4.59
N ALA A 75 7.13 1.93 -4.99
CA ALA A 75 6.45 2.25 -6.24
C ALA A 75 5.89 3.69 -6.25
N HIS A 76 5.37 4.19 -5.13
CA HIS A 76 4.89 5.57 -5.00
C HIS A 76 6.04 6.58 -4.99
N ALA A 77 7.12 6.31 -4.24
CA ALA A 77 8.27 7.21 -4.14
C ALA A 77 9.00 7.37 -5.49
N ALA A 78 8.96 6.34 -6.35
CA ALA A 78 9.48 6.45 -7.71
C ALA A 78 8.77 7.50 -8.58
N ILE A 79 7.53 7.89 -8.21
CA ILE A 79 6.72 8.88 -8.93
C ILE A 79 6.72 10.23 -8.20
N HIS A 80 6.68 10.21 -6.87
CA HIS A 80 6.44 11.40 -6.05
C HIS A 80 7.67 11.89 -5.28
N GLY A 81 8.77 11.14 -5.27
CA GLY A 81 9.90 11.37 -4.36
C GLY A 81 9.60 10.92 -2.92
N PRO A 82 10.40 11.34 -1.93
CA PRO A 82 10.19 10.99 -0.52
C PRO A 82 8.79 11.35 -0.01
N LEU A 83 8.19 10.45 0.75
CA LEU A 83 6.79 10.50 1.18
C LEU A 83 6.68 10.83 2.68
N ALA A 84 5.63 11.55 3.05
CA ALA A 84 5.15 11.54 4.44
C ALA A 84 4.33 10.26 4.67
N LEU A 85 4.42 9.66 5.86
CA LEU A 85 3.64 8.47 6.22
C LEU A 85 2.67 8.79 7.36
N VAL A 86 1.37 8.62 7.10
CA VAL A 86 0.34 8.61 8.14
C VAL A 86 0.03 7.15 8.49
N GLN A 87 0.53 6.69 9.63
CA GLN A 87 0.38 5.31 10.09
C GLN A 87 -0.57 5.21 11.28
N PHE A 88 -1.63 4.42 11.11
CA PHE A 88 -2.51 4.01 12.20
C PHE A 88 -2.22 2.56 12.52
N ASP A 89 -1.50 2.33 13.61
CA ASP A 89 -1.14 0.98 14.04
C ASP A 89 -0.92 0.96 15.55
N ALA A 90 -1.09 -0.20 16.17
CA ALA A 90 -0.66 -0.44 17.54
C ALA A 90 0.87 -0.55 17.66
N HIS A 91 1.55 -0.84 16.55
CA HIS A 91 3.00 -1.01 16.48
C HIS A 91 3.66 0.06 15.60
N GLN A 92 4.90 0.37 15.93
CA GLN A 92 5.69 1.36 15.21
C GLN A 92 6.27 0.83 13.89
N ASP A 93 6.48 -0.48 13.77
CA ASP A 93 7.09 -1.16 12.61
C ASP A 93 8.49 -0.63 12.21
N THR A 94 9.22 -0.07 13.17
CA THR A 94 10.55 0.54 13.04
C THR A 94 11.66 -0.25 13.74
N TRP A 95 11.48 -1.56 13.95
CA TRP A 95 12.53 -2.37 14.57
C TRP A 95 13.78 -2.44 13.68
N PRO A 96 14.98 -2.71 14.25
CA PRO A 96 16.21 -2.81 13.47
C PRO A 96 16.08 -3.81 12.31
N ASP A 97 16.50 -3.37 11.13
CA ASP A 97 16.32 -4.09 9.88
C ASP A 97 17.67 -4.32 9.16
N ASP A 98 17.86 -5.52 8.60
CA ASP A 98 19.09 -5.92 7.91
C ASP A 98 19.08 -5.70 6.39
N GLY A 99 18.00 -5.14 5.85
CA GLY A 99 17.76 -4.90 4.43
C GLY A 99 17.42 -6.16 3.62
N LYS A 100 17.34 -7.33 4.25
CA LYS A 100 17.15 -8.63 3.56
C LYS A 100 15.87 -9.33 3.97
N ARG A 101 15.44 -9.15 5.22
CA ARG A 101 14.26 -9.84 5.75
C ARG A 101 12.96 -9.32 5.14
N ILE A 102 11.97 -10.20 5.11
CA ILE A 102 10.58 -9.86 4.85
C ILE A 102 9.90 -9.87 6.21
N ASP A 103 9.63 -8.69 6.76
CA ASP A 103 9.24 -8.53 8.16
C ASP A 103 8.34 -7.31 8.33
N HIS A 104 7.10 -7.56 8.76
CA HIS A 104 6.09 -6.52 8.94
C HIS A 104 6.37 -5.56 10.11
N GLY A 105 7.32 -5.87 11.01
CA GLY A 105 7.66 -5.05 12.16
C GLY A 105 8.89 -4.15 11.99
N SER A 106 9.56 -4.19 10.83
CA SER A 106 10.81 -3.44 10.59
C SER A 106 10.81 -2.60 9.30
N PHE A 107 9.75 -2.70 8.50
CA PHE A 107 9.72 -2.11 7.16
C PHE A 107 9.74 -0.58 7.17
N VAL A 108 9.20 0.06 8.21
CA VAL A 108 9.19 1.53 8.32
C VAL A 108 10.62 2.02 8.58
N ALA A 109 11.37 1.34 9.44
CA ALA A 109 12.79 1.66 9.66
C ALA A 109 13.61 1.50 8.37
N ARG A 110 13.33 0.45 7.58
CA ARG A 110 13.93 0.29 6.26
C ARG A 110 13.57 1.45 5.33
N ALA A 111 12.31 1.85 5.28
CA ALA A 111 11.83 2.90 4.40
C ALA A 111 12.40 4.29 4.72
N VAL A 112 12.55 4.62 6.00
CA VAL A 112 13.24 5.84 6.43
C VAL A 112 14.72 5.78 6.07
N LYS A 113 15.40 4.66 6.34
CA LYS A 113 16.82 4.47 6.02
C LYS A 113 17.11 4.59 4.51
N GLU A 114 16.19 4.14 3.67
CA GLU A 114 16.30 4.24 2.21
C GLU A 114 15.80 5.59 1.64
N GLY A 115 15.39 6.54 2.49
CA GLY A 115 14.93 7.86 2.06
C GLY A 115 13.59 7.86 1.33
N ILE A 116 12.82 6.79 1.47
CA ILE A 116 11.47 6.67 0.89
C ILE A 116 10.43 7.36 1.77
N ILE A 117 10.61 7.30 3.09
CA ILE A 117 9.85 8.09 4.05
C ILE A 117 10.72 9.24 4.56
N ASP A 118 10.15 10.43 4.59
CA ASP A 118 10.69 11.59 5.28
C ASP A 118 10.03 11.70 6.67
N PRO A 119 10.77 11.45 7.77
CA PRO A 119 10.22 11.43 9.12
C PRO A 119 9.95 12.84 9.69
N ASP A 120 10.42 13.91 9.04
CA ASP A 120 10.30 15.29 9.52
C ASP A 120 9.06 16.02 8.93
N ARG A 121 8.22 15.32 8.15
CA ARG A 121 7.05 15.88 7.45
C ARG A 121 5.71 15.52 8.09
#